data_AF-A0A932VS95-F1
#
_entry.id   AF-A0A932VS95-F1
#
_cell.length_a   1.000
_cell.length_b   1.000
_cell.length_c   1.000
_cell.angle_alpha   90.00
_cell.angle_beta   90.00
_cell.angle_gamma   90.00
#
_symmetry.space_group_name_H-M   'P 1'
#
loop_
_entity.id
_entity.type
_entity.pdbx_description
1 polymer ?
#
loop_
_entity_poly.entity_id
_entity_poly.type
_entity_poly.pdbx_seq_one_letter_code
_entity_poly.pdbx_strand_id
1 'polypeptide(L)'
;MPLDGEHEKFVGLETSEGLVCVHDLSDGKLKTPAEIFEGGVQWYLGAVSSADRGLAERLTRKNMNTLPYWKTHHDICLEGDQSSEEEYNSAMARL
;
A
#
# COMPACT_ATOMS: atom_id res chain seq x y z
N MET A 1 9.11 2.53 -7.68
CA MET A 1 8.34 2.59 -6.41
C MET A 1 6.86 2.66 -6.77
N PRO A 2 5.91 2.25 -5.90
CA PRO A 2 4.49 2.32 -6.22
C PRO A 2 3.96 3.69 -6.68
N LEU A 3 4.62 4.79 -6.28
CA LEU A 3 4.22 6.17 -6.61
C LEU A 3 5.09 6.85 -7.69
N ASP A 4 5.97 6.12 -8.39
CA ASP A 4 6.79 6.70 -9.46
C ASP A 4 6.09 6.64 -10.84
N GLY A 5 6.54 7.47 -11.79
CA GLY A 5 6.14 7.38 -13.20
C GLY A 5 4.66 7.70 -13.42
N GLU A 6 3.92 6.79 -14.06
CA GLU A 6 2.48 7.00 -14.37
C GLU A 6 1.59 7.11 -13.11
N HIS A 7 2.14 6.76 -11.94
CA HIS A 7 1.47 6.80 -10.65
C HIS A 7 1.77 8.07 -9.83
N GLU A 8 2.56 9.01 -10.34
CA GLU A 8 2.84 10.30 -9.67
C GLU A 8 1.56 11.08 -9.36
N LYS A 9 0.51 10.92 -10.18
CA LYS A 9 -0.83 11.50 -9.96
C LYS A 9 -1.51 11.04 -8.66
N PHE A 10 -1.01 9.95 -8.05
CA PHE A 10 -1.52 9.43 -6.78
C PHE A 10 -0.72 9.92 -5.57
N VAL A 11 0.25 10.83 -5.74
CA VAL A 11 0.91 11.50 -4.62
C VAL A 11 -0.07 12.46 -3.96
N GLY A 12 -0.39 12.22 -2.68
CA GLY A 12 -1.29 13.06 -1.91
C GLY A 12 -0.58 14.05 -0.99
N LEU A 13 0.60 13.66 -0.50
CA LEU A 13 1.40 14.46 0.40
C LEU A 13 2.88 14.12 0.21
N GLU A 14 3.71 15.15 0.11
CA GLU A 14 5.17 15.02 0.20
C GLU A 14 5.58 15.38 1.63
N THR A 15 6.20 14.44 2.34
CA THR A 15 6.80 14.68 3.65
C THR A 15 8.32 14.74 3.53
N SER A 16 8.99 15.20 4.59
CA SER A 16 10.45 15.12 4.68
C SER A 16 11.00 13.67 4.67
N GLU A 17 10.12 12.68 4.83
CA GLU A 17 10.47 11.27 4.97
C GLU A 17 10.03 10.42 3.76
N GLY A 18 9.24 11.00 2.85
CA GLY A 18 8.86 10.36 1.61
C GLY A 18 7.50 10.78 1.07
N LEU A 19 7.11 10.12 -0.01
CA LEU A 19 5.82 10.31 -0.65
C LEU A 19 4.75 9.47 0.06
N VAL A 20 3.57 10.06 0.22
CA VAL A 20 2.38 9.43 0.77
C VAL A 20 1.30 9.38 -0.32
N CYS A 21 0.61 8.26 -0.42
CA CYS A 21 -0.48 8.08 -1.39
C CYS A 21 -1.68 8.97 -1.03
N VAL A 22 -2.35 9.53 -2.05
CA VAL A 22 -3.58 10.32 -1.88
C VAL A 22 -4.69 9.53 -1.19
N HIS A 23 -4.71 8.21 -1.36
CA HIS A 23 -5.66 7.32 -0.69
C HIS A 23 -5.35 7.08 0.79
N ASP A 24 -4.14 7.43 1.24
CA ASP A 24 -3.75 7.36 2.65
C ASP A 24 -4.23 8.59 3.44
N LEU A 25 -4.81 9.58 2.75
CA LEU A 25 -5.31 10.82 3.35
C LEU A 25 -6.83 10.78 3.55
N SER A 26 -7.30 11.40 4.63
CA SER A 26 -8.70 11.74 4.92
C SER A 26 -8.76 13.19 5.36
N ASP A 27 -9.54 14.02 4.66
CA ASP A 27 -9.66 15.47 4.94
C ASP A 27 -8.31 16.20 5.01
N GLY A 28 -7.37 15.81 4.15
CA GLY A 28 -6.02 16.39 4.09
C GLY A 28 -5.09 15.97 5.23
N LYS A 29 -5.49 15.00 6.07
CA LYS A 29 -4.68 14.41 7.13
C LYS A 29 -4.39 12.95 6.83
N LEU A 30 -3.21 12.48 7.25
CA LEU A 30 -2.89 11.06 7.17
C LEU A 30 -3.87 10.25 8.04
N LYS A 31 -4.43 9.20 7.46
CA LYS A 31 -5.22 8.20 8.18
C LYS A 31 -4.33 7.42 9.15
N THR A 32 -4.94 6.67 10.05
CA THR A 32 -4.17 5.77 10.92
C THR A 32 -3.56 4.62 10.10
N PRO A 33 -2.42 4.03 10.52
CA PRO A 33 -1.83 2.89 9.83
C PRO A 33 -2.80 1.73 9.62
N ALA A 34 -3.68 1.46 10.59
CA ALA A 34 -4.72 0.44 10.48
C ALA A 34 -5.77 0.75 9.40
N GLU A 35 -6.22 2.00 9.29
CA GLU A 35 -7.15 2.42 8.23
C GLU A 35 -6.51 2.36 6.84
N ILE A 36 -5.24 2.74 6.74
CA ILE A 36 -4.48 2.69 5.48
C ILE A 36 -4.29 1.24 5.05
N PHE A 37 -3.90 0.39 5.99
CA PHE A 37 -3.76 -1.03 5.76
C PHE A 37 -5.07 -1.67 5.29
N GLU A 38 -6.17 -1.44 6.00
CA GLU A 38 -7.48 -1.98 5.60
C GLU A 38 -7.91 -1.42 4.22
N GLY A 39 -7.66 -0.14 3.95
CA GLY A 39 -7.92 0.46 2.64
C GLY A 39 -7.17 -0.24 1.51
N GLY A 40 -5.88 -0.53 1.71
CA GLY A 40 -5.07 -1.31 0.78
C GLY A 40 -5.61 -2.72 0.57
N VAL A 41 -5.99 -3.41 1.64
CA VAL A 41 -6.58 -4.76 1.58
C VAL A 41 -7.85 -4.75 0.76
N GLN A 42 -8.77 -3.81 1.02
CA GLN A 42 -10.02 -3.69 0.26
C GLN A 42 -9.77 -3.37 -1.22
N TRP A 43 -8.77 -2.55 -1.52
CA TRP A 43 -8.38 -2.25 -2.90
C TRP A 43 -7.88 -3.49 -3.63
N TYR A 44 -6.93 -4.23 -3.04
CA TYR A 44 -6.40 -5.46 -3.64
C TYR A 44 -7.46 -6.57 -3.76
N LEU A 45 -8.38 -6.66 -2.81
CA LEU A 45 -9.55 -7.54 -2.92
C LEU A 45 -10.40 -7.18 -4.14
N GLY A 46 -10.70 -5.89 -4.34
CA GLY A 46 -11.49 -5.44 -5.50
C GLY A 46 -10.78 -5.60 -6.83
N ALA A 47 -9.45 -5.42 -6.85
CA ALA A 47 -8.70 -5.24 -8.09
C ALA A 47 -7.96 -6.50 -8.56
N VAL A 48 -7.53 -7.40 -7.66
CA VAL A 48 -6.69 -8.57 -8.01
C VAL A 48 -7.38 -9.90 -7.74
N SER A 49 -8.08 -10.04 -6.61
CA SER A 49 -8.76 -11.27 -6.23
C SER A 49 -9.93 -10.99 -5.28
N SER A 50 -11.15 -11.13 -5.79
CA SER A 50 -12.39 -10.80 -5.06
C SER A 50 -12.68 -11.68 -3.83
N ALA A 51 -11.87 -12.72 -3.57
CA ALA A 51 -12.13 -13.66 -2.48
C ALA A 51 -10.89 -14.07 -1.66
N ASP A 52 -9.68 -13.59 -1.97
CA ASP A 52 -8.47 -13.95 -1.21
C ASP A 52 -7.94 -12.77 -0.40
N ARG A 53 -8.47 -12.65 0.82
CA ARG A 53 -8.02 -11.63 1.78
C ARG A 53 -6.57 -11.86 2.23
N GLY A 54 -6.13 -13.11 2.33
CA GLY A 54 -4.75 -13.42 2.75
C GLY A 54 -3.73 -12.91 1.74
N LEU A 55 -4.01 -13.11 0.44
CA LEU A 55 -3.23 -12.51 -0.63
C LEU A 55 -3.29 -10.98 -0.59
N ALA A 56 -4.47 -10.38 -0.42
CA ALA A 56 -4.62 -8.93 -0.36
C ALA A 56 -3.83 -8.30 0.81
N GLU A 57 -3.81 -8.93 1.98
CA GLU A 57 -2.99 -8.51 3.12
C GLU A 57 -1.49 -8.60 2.83
N ARG A 58 -1.02 -9.71 2.24
CA ARG A 58 0.38 -9.88 1.85
C ARG A 58 0.84 -8.84 0.83
N LEU A 59 0.00 -8.57 -0.18
CA LEU A 59 0.23 -7.54 -1.19
C LEU A 59 0.25 -6.14 -0.56
N THR A 60 -0.68 -5.86 0.36
CA THR A 60 -0.74 -4.58 1.07
C THR A 60 0.52 -4.34 1.90
N ARG A 61 0.96 -5.32 2.70
CA ARG A 61 2.21 -5.22 3.47
C ARG A 61 3.40 -4.99 2.56
N LYS A 62 3.50 -5.73 1.46
CA LYS A 62 4.58 -5.56 0.48
C LYS A 62 4.58 -4.15 -0.11
N ASN A 63 3.42 -3.68 -0.57
CA ASN A 63 3.26 -2.36 -1.17
C ASN A 63 3.67 -1.25 -0.18
N MET A 64 3.08 -1.25 1.03
CA MET A 64 3.38 -0.25 2.05
C MET A 64 4.86 -0.27 2.44
N ASN A 65 5.45 -1.43 2.74
CA ASN A 65 6.86 -1.53 3.13
C ASN A 65 7.87 -1.13 2.02
N THR A 66 7.43 -1.03 0.77
CA THR A 66 8.29 -0.52 -0.31
C THR A 66 8.37 1.01 -0.37
N LEU A 67 7.40 1.72 0.23
CA LEU A 67 7.36 3.18 0.27
C LEU A 67 8.28 3.73 1.39
N PRO A 68 9.05 4.81 1.14
CA PRO A 68 9.98 5.37 2.11
C PRO A 68 9.33 5.75 3.45
N TYR A 69 8.14 6.35 3.41
CA TYR A 69 7.42 6.79 4.61
C TYR A 69 7.22 5.65 5.63
N TRP A 70 6.78 4.48 5.16
CA TRP A 70 6.48 3.32 6.01
C TRP A 70 7.73 2.60 6.54
N LYS A 71 8.91 2.85 5.97
CA LYS A 71 10.17 2.29 6.49
C LYS A 71 10.59 2.91 7.82
N THR A 72 10.18 4.15 8.07
CA THR A 72 10.46 4.86 9.34
C THR A 72 9.24 4.91 10.26
N HIS A 73 8.05 4.55 9.77
CA HIS A 73 6.78 4.52 10.49
C HIS A 73 6.23 3.10 10.60
N HIS A 74 6.94 2.24 11.33
CA HIS A 74 6.53 0.85 11.50
C HIS A 74 5.28 0.75 12.39
N ASP A 75 4.32 -0.07 11.97
CA ASP A 75 3.10 -0.36 12.71
C ASP A 75 2.86 -1.89 12.73
N ILE A 76 2.17 -2.39 13.75
CA ILE A 76 1.90 -3.82 13.92
C ILE A 76 1.17 -4.44 12.73
N CYS A 77 0.37 -3.67 11.98
CA CYS A 77 -0.28 -4.17 10.76
C CYS A 77 0.70 -4.52 9.64
N LEU A 78 1.91 -3.95 9.67
CA LEU A 78 2.98 -4.21 8.70
C LEU A 78 3.85 -5.41 9.09
N GLU A 79 3.71 -5.90 10.33
CA GLU A 79 4.39 -7.09 10.82
C GLU A 79 3.67 -8.35 10.34
N GLY A 80 4.33 -9.16 9.51
CA GLY A 80 3.82 -10.47 9.07
C GLY A 80 4.21 -10.81 7.64
N ASP A 81 3.60 -11.87 7.12
CA ASP A 81 3.93 -12.39 5.79
C ASP A 81 3.66 -11.35 4.70
N GLN A 82 4.61 -11.25 3.77
CA GLN A 82 4.52 -10.41 2.59
C GLN A 82 4.46 -11.28 1.35
N SER A 83 3.87 -10.75 0.28
CA SER A 83 3.89 -11.42 -1.01
C SER A 83 5.33 -11.53 -1.51
N SER A 84 5.66 -12.64 -2.16
CA SER A 84 6.93 -12.74 -2.89
C SER A 84 7.00 -11.69 -4.01
N GLU A 85 8.18 -11.44 -4.56
CA GLU A 85 8.31 -10.53 -5.70
C GLU A 85 7.53 -11.02 -6.92
N GLU A 86 7.51 -12.33 -7.17
CA GLU A 86 6.74 -12.94 -8.25
C GLU A 86 5.22 -12.77 -8.05
N GLU A 87 4.73 -13.02 -6.83
CA GLU A 87 3.31 -12.86 -6.47
C GLU A 87 2.90 -11.39 -6.59
N TYR A 88 3.75 -10.47 -6.12
CA TYR A 88 3.53 -9.04 -6.21
C TYR A 88 3.51 -8.55 -7.66
N ASN A 89 4.50 -8.90 -8.47
CA ASN A 89 4.59 -8.47 -9.87
C ASN A 89 3.42 -9.03 -10.69
N SER A 90 3.01 -10.27 -10.41
CA SER A 90 1.84 -10.89 -11.06
C SER A 90 0.54 -10.18 -10.71
N ALA A 91 0.40 -9.68 -9.48
CA ALA A 91 -0.73 -8.85 -9.06
C ALA A 91 -0.69 -7.47 -9.73
N MET A 92 0.48 -6.81 -9.76
CA MET A 92 0.67 -5.50 -10.39
C MET A 92 0.37 -5.52 -11.89
N ALA A 93 0.70 -6.59 -12.60
CA ALA A 93 0.43 -6.71 -14.03
C ALA A 93 -1.07 -6.77 -14.40
N ARG A 94 -1.96 -6.88 -13.40
CA ARG A 94 -3.43 -6.90 -13.59
C ARG A 94 -4.09 -5.55 -13.34
N LEU A 95 -3.32 -4.56 -12.90
CA LEU A 95 -3.74 -3.22 -12.47
C LEU A 95 -3.34 -2.19 -13.53
#